data_AF-A0A1G3UUU0-F1
#
_entry.id   AF-A0A1G3UUU0-F1
#
_cell.length_a   1.000
_cell.length_b   1.000
_cell.length_c   1.000
_cell.angle_alpha   90.00
_cell.angle_beta   90.00
_cell.angle_gamma   90.00
#
_symmetry.space_group_name_H-M   'P 1'
#
loop_
_entity.id
_entity.type
_entity.pdbx_description
1 polymer ?
#
loop_
_entity_poly.entity_id
_entity_poly.type
_entity_poly.pdbx_seq_one_letter_code
_entity_poly.pdbx_strand_id
1 'polypeptide(L)'
;MFDLKAFENLELIPQLLEKITKMEDRLKKFTPALTTKKEVAKFLNVTPRTINNYISNGYLKENYHFYRKSDKIIVFIEEAILEFRDYLNKGIAK
;
A
#
# COMPACT_ATOMS: atom_id res chain seq x y z
N MET A 1 11.47 -6.32 45.32
CA MET A 1 11.72 -7.57 44.58
C MET A 1 11.48 -7.25 43.12
N PHE A 2 12.52 -7.21 42.29
CA PHE A 2 12.34 -6.99 40.85
C PHE A 2 11.63 -8.21 40.25
N ASP A 3 10.62 -7.98 39.43
CA ASP A 3 9.89 -9.05 38.77
C ASP A 3 10.78 -9.67 37.69
N LEU A 4 11.43 -10.78 38.01
CA LEU A 4 12.32 -11.52 37.13
C LEU A 4 11.63 -11.93 35.82
N LYS A 5 10.31 -12.12 35.83
CA LYS A 5 9.53 -12.44 34.61
C LYS A 5 9.46 -11.25 33.65
N ALA A 6 9.50 -10.02 34.16
CA ALA A 6 9.51 -8.84 33.31
C ALA A 6 10.79 -8.76 32.47
N PHE A 7 11.93 -9.19 33.01
CA PHE A 7 13.20 -9.25 32.27
C PHE A 7 13.23 -10.34 31.20
N GLU A 8 12.70 -11.54 31.49
CA GLU A 8 12.54 -12.60 30.48
C GLU A 8 11.63 -12.15 29.32
N ASN A 9 10.57 -11.38 29.60
CA ASN A 9 9.68 -10.84 28.57
C ASN A 9 10.36 -9.79 27.67
N LEU A 10 11.33 -9.03 28.19
CA LEU A 10 12.07 -8.04 27.39
C LEU A 10 12.92 -8.72 26.31
N GLU A 11 13.47 -9.89 26.58
CA GLU A 11 14.25 -10.68 25.61
C GLU A 11 13.41 -11.25 24.46
N LEU A 12 12.08 -11.30 24.64
CA LEU A 12 11.15 -11.72 23.59
C LEU A 12 10.89 -10.62 22.56
N ILE A 13 11.09 -9.34 22.92
CA ILE A 13 10.79 -8.19 22.03
C ILE A 13 11.59 -8.26 20.72
N PRO A 14 12.92 -8.46 20.72
CA PRO A 14 13.69 -8.58 19.48
C PRO A 14 13.26 -9.77 18.62
N GLN A 15 12.89 -10.90 19.24
CA GLN A 15 12.45 -12.10 18.54
C GLN A 15 11.08 -11.92 17.89
N LEU A 16 10.17 -11.21 18.57
CA LEU A 16 8.87 -10.82 18.03
C LEU A 16 9.03 -9.86 16.85
N LEU A 17 9.91 -8.86 16.98
CA LEU A 17 10.21 -7.93 15.90
C LEU A 17 10.72 -8.68 14.66
N GLU A 18 11.69 -9.59 14.82
CA GLU A 18 12.22 -10.39 13.72
C GLU A 18 11.13 -11.24 13.03
N LYS A 19 10.24 -11.85 13.81
CA LYS A 19 9.12 -12.63 13.25
C LYS A 19 8.16 -11.74 12.47
N ILE A 20 7.83 -10.55 12.96
CA ILE A 20 6.97 -9.58 12.29
C ILE A 20 7.60 -9.14 10.96
N THR A 21 8.87 -8.75 10.95
CA THR A 21 9.58 -8.35 9.72
C THR A 21 9.58 -9.47 8.68
N LYS A 22 9.87 -10.71 9.09
CA LYS A 22 9.82 -11.87 8.19
C LYS A 22 8.41 -12.14 7.65
N MET A 23 7.38 -11.90 8.44
CA MET A 23 5.99 -12.02 7.99
C MET A 23 5.64 -10.95 6.95
N GLU A 24 6.01 -9.70 7.19
CA GLU A 24 5.83 -8.60 6.23
C GLU A 24 6.55 -8.87 4.90
N ASP A 25 7.81 -9.32 4.95
CA ASP A 25 8.57 -9.65 3.74
C ASP A 25 7.96 -10.80 2.94
N ARG A 26 7.36 -11.77 3.62
CA ARG A 26 6.62 -12.85 2.97
C ARG A 26 5.34 -12.32 2.33
N LEU A 27 4.58 -11.49 3.05
CA LEU A 27 3.35 -10.88 2.53
C LEU A 27 3.61 -10.05 1.27
N LYS A 28 4.69 -9.26 1.26
CA LYS A 28 5.13 -8.48 0.09
C LYS A 28 5.38 -9.33 -1.17
N LYS A 29 5.72 -10.62 -1.02
CA LYS A 29 5.90 -11.54 -2.16
C LYS A 29 4.58 -12.06 -2.74
N PHE A 30 3.52 -12.04 -1.95
CA PHE A 30 2.20 -12.55 -2.34
C PHE A 30 1.22 -11.44 -2.71
N THR A 31 1.47 -10.19 -2.31
CA THR A 31 0.68 -9.05 -2.77
C THR A 31 1.00 -8.73 -4.23
N PRO A 32 -0.02 -8.61 -5.10
CA PRO A 32 0.19 -8.15 -6.46
C PRO A 32 0.73 -6.72 -6.40
N ALA A 33 1.85 -6.47 -7.06
CA ALA A 33 2.46 -5.16 -7.09
C ALA A 33 1.44 -4.14 -7.62
N LEU A 34 1.02 -3.17 -6.82
CA LEU A 34 0.14 -2.08 -7.29
C LEU A 34 0.94 -1.02 -8.02
N THR A 35 1.79 -1.44 -8.96
CA THR A 35 2.77 -0.56 -9.63
C THR A 35 2.29 -0.12 -10.99
N THR A 36 1.48 -0.93 -11.68
CA THR A 36 0.96 -0.59 -13.00
C THR A 36 -0.50 -0.14 -12.97
N LYS A 37 -0.89 0.65 -13.97
CA LYS A 37 -2.28 1.08 -14.18
C LYS A 37 -3.26 -0.10 -14.26
N LYS A 38 -2.85 -1.21 -14.86
CA LYS A 38 -3.69 -2.40 -15.03
C LYS A 38 -3.94 -3.09 -13.68
N GLU A 39 -2.91 -3.19 -12.85
CA GLU A 39 -3.02 -3.78 -11.51
C GLU A 39 -3.86 -2.90 -10.59
N VAL A 40 -3.63 -1.59 -10.59
CA VAL A 40 -4.45 -0.63 -9.83
C VAL A 40 -5.90 -0.66 -10.26
N ALA A 41 -6.18 -0.70 -11.58
CA ALA A 41 -7.55 -0.83 -12.09
C ALA A 41 -8.23 -2.12 -11.59
N LYS A 42 -7.52 -3.26 -11.65
CA LYS A 42 -8.02 -4.54 -11.13
C LYS A 42 -8.26 -4.48 -9.62
N PHE A 43 -7.34 -3.90 -8.87
CA PHE A 43 -7.42 -3.78 -7.41
C PHE A 43 -8.61 -2.92 -6.96
N LEU A 44 -8.84 -1.79 -7.64
CA LEU A 44 -9.95 -0.88 -7.37
C LEU A 44 -11.28 -1.35 -8.00
N ASN A 45 -11.28 -2.47 -8.72
CA ASN A 45 -12.41 -3.00 -9.48
C ASN A 45 -13.02 -1.98 -10.46
N VAL A 46 -12.16 -1.29 -11.21
CA VAL A 46 -12.54 -0.29 -12.23
C VAL A 46 -11.80 -0.54 -13.54
N THR A 47 -12.16 0.22 -14.58
CA THR A 47 -11.45 0.13 -15.87
C THR A 47 -10.15 0.94 -15.84
N PRO A 48 -9.14 0.59 -16.66
CA PRO A 48 -7.95 1.44 -16.82
C PRO A 48 -8.28 2.86 -17.31
N ARG A 49 -9.41 3.03 -18.02
CA ARG A 49 -9.93 4.35 -18.41
C ARG A 49 -10.39 5.15 -17.20
N THR A 50 -11.06 4.52 -16.24
CA THR A 50 -11.44 5.16 -14.97
C THR A 50 -10.22 5.63 -14.19
N ILE A 51 -9.11 4.87 -14.18
CA ILE A 51 -7.85 5.33 -13.58
C ILE A 51 -7.32 6.58 -14.27
N ASN A 52 -7.37 6.66 -15.61
CA ASN A 52 -7.01 7.89 -16.31
C ASN A 52 -7.92 9.05 -15.90
N ASN A 53 -9.24 8.81 -15.79
CA ASN A 53 -10.18 9.84 -15.33
C ASN A 53 -9.84 10.30 -13.91
N TYR A 54 -9.48 9.41 -12.99
CA TYR A 54 -9.07 9.78 -11.64
C TYR A 54 -7.82 10.65 -11.64
N ILE A 55 -6.85 10.37 -12.51
CA ILE A 55 -5.67 11.21 -12.68
C ILE A 55 -6.06 12.58 -13.28
N SER A 56 -6.83 12.59 -14.37
CA SER A 56 -7.25 13.82 -15.05
C SER A 56 -8.12 14.73 -14.18
N ASN A 57 -8.96 14.15 -13.33
CA ASN A 57 -9.83 14.88 -12.40
C ASN A 57 -9.14 15.23 -11.07
N GLY A 58 -7.87 14.86 -10.89
CA GLY A 58 -7.08 15.20 -9.70
C GLY A 58 -7.38 14.37 -8.44
N TYR A 59 -8.17 13.29 -8.58
CA TYR A 59 -8.39 12.33 -7.49
C TYR A 59 -7.12 11.54 -7.19
N LEU A 60 -6.45 11.05 -8.24
CA LEU A 60 -5.09 10.52 -8.15
C LEU A 60 -4.10 11.62 -8.51
N LYS A 61 -3.11 11.83 -7.65
CA LYS A 61 -2.20 12.98 -7.66
C LYS A 61 -0.76 12.52 -7.85
N GLU A 62 -0.05 13.19 -8.77
CA GLU A 62 1.38 12.96 -8.98
C GLU A 62 2.16 13.37 -7.72
N ASN A 63 3.20 12.61 -7.38
CA ASN A 63 4.00 12.70 -6.15
C ASN A 63 3.27 12.33 -4.85
N TYR A 64 2.04 11.80 -4.91
CA TYR A 64 1.37 11.22 -3.76
C TYR A 64 0.82 9.82 -4.05
N HIS A 65 -0.03 9.70 -5.08
CA HIS A 65 -0.59 8.42 -5.49
C HIS A 65 0.26 7.69 -6.53
N PHE A 66 1.01 8.44 -7.34
CA PHE A 66 1.88 7.91 -8.38
C PHE A 66 3.01 8.88 -8.70
N TYR A 67 4.04 8.39 -9.38
CA TYR A 67 5.09 9.21 -9.97
C TYR A 67 5.40 8.75 -11.40
N ARG A 68 5.95 9.66 -12.20
CA ARG A 68 6.41 9.36 -13.56
C ARG A 68 7.88 8.97 -13.52
N LYS A 69 8.18 7.74 -13.93
CA LYS A 69 9.57 7.30 -14.16
C LYS A 69 10.09 7.83 -15.51
N SER A 70 9.17 8.02 -16.46
CA SER A 70 9.40 8.69 -17.74
C SER A 70 8.06 9.20 -18.29
N ASP A 71 8.06 9.92 -19.40
CA ASP A 71 6.82 10.44 -20.03
C ASP A 71 5.74 9.36 -20.26
N LYS A 72 6.18 8.12 -20.49
CA LYS A 72 5.30 6.97 -20.78
C LYS A 72 5.06 6.04 -19.60
N ILE A 73 5.94 6.05 -18.59
CA ILE A 73 5.92 5.09 -17.48
C ILE A 73 5.47 5.78 -16.20
N ILE A 74 4.28 5.40 -15.74
CA ILE A 74 3.73 5.80 -14.44
C ILE A 74 3.87 4.61 -13.49
N VAL A 75 4.34 4.89 -12.28
CA VAL A 75 4.43 3.92 -11.19
C VAL A 75 3.54 4.40 -10.05
N PHE A 76 2.66 3.53 -9.59
CA PHE A 76 1.75 3.82 -8.48
C PHE A 76 2.36 3.45 -7.14
N ILE A 77 2.02 4.23 -6.12
CA ILE A 77 2.47 4.04 -4.74
C ILE A 77 1.40 3.23 -4.01
N GLU A 78 1.76 2.00 -3.63
CA GLU A 78 0.80 1.01 -3.11
C GLU A 78 -0.01 1.53 -1.91
N GLU A 79 0.66 2.07 -0.90
CA GLU A 79 0.04 2.60 0.32
C GLU A 79 -1.01 3.68 0.00
N ALA A 80 -0.66 4.64 -0.87
CA ALA A 80 -1.57 5.70 -1.27
C ALA A 80 -2.78 5.17 -2.09
N ILE A 81 -2.60 4.08 -2.84
CA ILE A 81 -3.71 3.43 -3.54
C ILE A 81 -4.64 2.66 -2.58
N LEU A 82 -4.10 2.08 -1.51
CA LEU A 82 -4.92 1.49 -0.44
C LEU A 82 -5.80 2.56 0.21
N GLU A 83 -5.21 3.70 0.61
CA GLU A 83 -5.95 4.83 1.16
C GLU A 83 -7.02 5.35 0.21
N PHE A 84 -6.67 5.45 -1.08
CA PHE A 84 -7.62 5.91 -2.09
C PHE A 84 -8.80 4.95 -2.27
N ARG A 85 -8.59 3.63 -2.14
CA ARG A 85 -9.68 2.65 -2.15
C ARG A 85 -10.66 2.89 -1.00
N ASP A 86 -10.15 3.17 0.19
CA ASP A 86 -10.99 3.46 1.35
C ASP A 86 -11.75 4.78 1.18
N TYR A 87 -11.14 5.76 0.54
CA TYR A 87 -11.80 7.00 0.13
C TYR A 87 -12.92 6.75 -0.89
N LEU A 88 -12.73 5.88 -1.88
CA LEU A 88 -13.78 5.48 -2.85
C LEU A 88 -14.94 4.76 -2.16
N ASN A 89 -14.65 3.83 -1.24
CA ASN A 89 -15.68 3.08 -0.51
C ASN A 89 -16.57 3.96 0.35
N LYS A 90 -16.09 5.15 0.76
CA LYS A 90 -16.88 6.18 1.45
C LYS A 90 -17.79 6.99 0.51
N GLY A 91 -17.76 6.70 -0.79
CA GLY A 91 -18.63 7.32 -1.80
C GLY A 91 -18.22 8.74 -2.22
N ILE A 92 -17.00 9.15 -1.91
CA ILE A 92 -16.54 10.55 -2.09
C ILE A 92 -16.08 10.81 -3.54
N ALA A 93 -15.61 9.78 -4.25
CA ALA A 93 -15.41 9.82 -5.70
C ALA A 93 -16.13 8.65 -6.37
N LYS A 94 -16.86 8.93 -7.46
CA LYS A 94 -17.59 7.99 -8.30
C LYS A 94 -17.14 8.13 -9.75
#